data_AF-A0AAD7M878-F1
#
_entry.id   AF-A0AAD7M878-F1
#
_cell.length_a   1.000
_cell.length_b   1.000
_cell.length_c   1.000
_cell.angle_alpha   90.00
_cell.angle_beta   90.00
_cell.angle_gamma   90.00
#
_symmetry.space_group_name_H-M   'P 1'
#
loop_
_entity.id
_entity.type
_entity.pdbx_description
1 polymer ?
#
loop_
_entity_poly.entity_id
_entity_poly.type
_entity_poly.pdbx_seq_one_letter_code
_entity_poly.pdbx_strand_id
1 'polypeptide(L)'
;MPVSLTPPAHLPPPKPDHSHTRKPTSALGVFLWRYRMWFEATFVLSMLEPWEKILLITIFAVLFFLVCSGIIMYLPTHLGVMQNRAVYYLWGQEGGERLLWQWLGLTTGLHKEL
;
A
#
# COMPACT_ATOMS: atom_id res chain seq x y z
N MET A 1 -44.29 -26.34 53.17
CA MET A 1 -43.70 -27.27 52.19
C MET A 1 -42.46 -26.61 51.60
N PRO A 2 -41.24 -27.11 51.85
CA PRO A 2 -40.04 -26.55 51.24
C PRO A 2 -39.97 -26.93 49.75
N VAL A 3 -39.87 -25.94 48.87
CA VAL A 3 -39.72 -26.15 47.42
C VAL A 3 -38.27 -26.55 47.14
N SER A 4 -38.05 -27.77 46.65
CA SER A 4 -36.73 -28.23 46.21
C SER A 4 -36.34 -27.53 44.91
N LEU A 5 -35.40 -26.58 44.99
CA LEU A 5 -34.82 -25.90 43.83
C LEU A 5 -33.71 -26.76 43.22
N THR A 6 -34.06 -27.82 42.52
CA THR A 6 -33.11 -28.49 41.61
C THR A 6 -32.97 -27.65 40.35
N PRO A 7 -31.80 -27.04 40.06
CA PRO A 7 -31.62 -26.30 38.83
C PRO A 7 -31.77 -27.25 37.63
N PRO A 8 -32.43 -26.81 36.54
CA PRO A 8 -32.63 -27.62 35.35
C PRO A 8 -31.28 -28.01 34.73
N ALA A 9 -31.15 -29.27 34.29
CA ALA A 9 -29.91 -29.81 33.72
C ALA A 9 -29.45 -29.11 32.42
N HIS A 10 -30.35 -28.39 31.76
CA HIS A 10 -30.07 -27.65 30.54
C HIS A 10 -30.62 -26.22 30.65
N LEU A 11 -29.72 -25.24 30.67
CA LEU A 11 -30.09 -23.83 30.63
C LEU A 11 -30.34 -23.42 29.18
N PRO A 12 -31.39 -22.62 28.90
CA PRO A 12 -31.56 -22.03 27.58
C PRO A 12 -30.36 -21.15 27.25
N PRO A 13 -29.98 -21.04 25.96
CA PRO A 13 -28.89 -20.16 25.58
C PRO A 13 -29.19 -18.72 26.02
N PRO A 14 -28.18 -17.98 26.51
CA PRO A 14 -28.36 -16.60 26.92
C PRO A 14 -28.82 -15.75 25.73
N LYS A 15 -29.93 -15.03 25.90
CA LYS A 15 -30.32 -13.92 25.02
C LYS A 15 -29.75 -12.63 25.63
N PRO A 16 -29.16 -11.71 24.87
CA PRO A 16 -28.98 -11.71 23.41
C PRO A 16 -27.82 -12.62 22.94
N ASP A 17 -28.00 -13.25 21.77
CA ASP A 17 -26.95 -14.09 21.18
C ASP A 17 -25.86 -13.22 20.54
N HIS A 18 -24.64 -13.29 21.09
CA HIS A 18 -23.46 -12.58 20.60
C HIS A 18 -22.62 -13.42 19.61
N SER A 19 -23.18 -14.52 19.08
CA SER A 19 -22.50 -15.38 18.11
C SER A 19 -21.96 -14.62 16.88
N HIS A 20 -22.65 -13.56 16.43
CA HIS A 20 -22.25 -12.73 15.29
C HIS A 20 -20.99 -11.89 15.50
N THR A 21 -20.60 -11.57 16.74
CA THR A 21 -19.37 -10.81 17.03
C THR A 21 -18.18 -11.72 17.33
N ARG A 22 -18.40 -13.04 17.38
CA ARG A 22 -17.37 -14.01 17.72
C ARG A 22 -16.29 -14.06 16.64
N LYS A 23 -15.03 -13.99 17.07
CA LYS A 23 -13.89 -14.19 16.18
C LYS A 23 -13.97 -15.58 15.53
N PRO A 24 -13.77 -15.71 14.21
CA PRO A 24 -13.69 -17.00 13.55
C PRO A 24 -12.43 -17.75 13.99
N THR A 25 -12.47 -19.08 13.98
CA THR A 25 -11.36 -19.94 14.44
C THR A 25 -10.24 -20.09 13.40
N SER A 26 -10.51 -19.81 12.12
CA SER A 26 -9.54 -19.97 11.03
C SER A 26 -8.58 -18.77 10.94
N ALA A 27 -7.31 -19.01 10.60
CA ALA A 27 -6.30 -17.96 10.49
C ALA A 27 -6.66 -16.87 9.46
N LEU A 28 -7.13 -17.27 8.27
CA LEU A 28 -7.64 -16.35 7.25
C LEU A 28 -8.89 -15.61 7.72
N GLY A 29 -9.78 -16.29 8.45
CA GLY A 29 -10.96 -15.68 9.04
C GLY A 29 -10.59 -14.59 10.05
N VAL A 30 -9.58 -14.83 10.89
CA VAL A 30 -9.09 -13.84 11.86
C VAL A 30 -8.50 -12.63 11.15
N PHE A 31 -7.77 -12.83 10.05
CA PHE A 31 -7.21 -11.73 9.26
C PHE A 31 -8.31 -10.86 8.64
N LEU A 32 -9.28 -11.48 7.95
CA LEU A 32 -10.42 -10.77 7.36
C LEU A 32 -11.29 -10.10 8.41
N TRP A 33 -11.52 -10.76 9.55
CA TRP A 33 -12.25 -10.18 10.68
C TRP A 33 -11.53 -8.94 11.22
N ARG A 34 -10.20 -8.99 11.34
CA ARG A 34 -9.41 -7.84 11.79
C ARG A 34 -9.42 -6.71 10.77
N TYR A 35 -9.27 -7.02 9.48
CA TYR A 35 -9.36 -6.02 8.40
C TYR A 35 -10.73 -5.34 8.38
N ARG A 36 -11.81 -6.12 8.51
CA ARG A 36 -13.17 -5.59 8.62
C ARG A 36 -13.36 -4.69 9.83
N MET A 37 -12.88 -5.12 11.01
CA MET A 37 -12.98 -4.33 12.24
C MET A 37 -12.21 -3.02 12.14
N TRP A 38 -11.02 -3.02 11.51
CA TRP A 38 -10.26 -1.80 11.24
C TRP A 38 -10.97 -0.86 10.27
N PHE A 39 -11.59 -1.42 9.24
CA PHE A 39 -12.36 -0.66 8.26
C PHE A 39 -13.59 -0.02 8.90
N GLU A 40 -14.36 -0.78 9.69
CA GLU A 40 -15.54 -0.32 10.43
C GLU A 40 -15.21 0.70 11.54
N ALA A 41 -14.01 0.66 12.11
CA ALA A 41 -13.59 1.54 13.21
C ALA A 41 -13.18 2.96 12.79
N THR A 42 -12.99 3.22 11.49
CA THR A 42 -12.66 4.58 11.05
C THR A 42 -13.88 5.49 11.25
N PHE A 43 -13.71 6.55 12.06
CA PHE A 43 -14.79 7.37 12.63
C PHE A 43 -15.88 7.76 11.61
N VAL A 44 -15.49 8.23 10.42
CA VAL A 44 -16.42 8.64 9.37
C VAL A 44 -17.24 7.44 8.84
N LEU A 45 -16.61 6.29 8.60
CA LEU A 45 -17.31 5.09 8.16
C LEU A 45 -18.24 4.54 9.24
N SER A 46 -17.93 4.68 10.53
CA SER A 46 -18.83 4.17 11.59
C SER A 46 -20.21 4.86 11.61
N MET A 47 -20.29 6.11 11.15
CA MET A 47 -21.51 6.92 11.15
C MET A 47 -22.30 6.84 9.83
N LEU A 48 -21.69 6.38 8.74
CA LEU A 48 -22.35 6.25 7.44
C LEU A 48 -23.36 5.09 7.42
N GLU A 49 -24.47 5.29 6.71
CA GLU A 49 -25.41 4.21 6.43
C GLU A 49 -24.75 3.12 5.57
N PRO A 50 -25.24 1.86 5.64
CA PRO A 50 -24.69 0.76 4.85
C PRO A 50 -24.61 1.04 3.34
N TRP A 51 -25.57 1.79 2.79
CA TRP A 51 -25.59 2.14 1.37
C TRP A 51 -24.57 3.25 1.02
N GLU A 52 -24.38 4.24 1.89
CA GLU A 52 -23.41 5.33 1.70
C GLU A 52 -21.98 4.79 1.68
N LYS A 53 -21.69 3.80 2.53
CA LYS A 53 -20.41 3.08 2.55
C LYS A 53 -20.10 2.44 1.20
N ILE A 54 -21.09 1.76 0.62
CA ILE A 54 -20.95 1.09 -0.68
C ILE A 54 -20.65 2.13 -1.77
N LEU A 55 -21.35 3.25 -1.76
CA LEU A 55 -21.15 4.36 -2.71
C LEU A 55 -19.75 4.96 -2.57
N LEU A 56 -19.32 5.27 -1.34
CA LEU A 56 -18.01 5.85 -1.08
C LEU A 56 -16.86 4.93 -1.53
N ILE A 57 -16.96 3.62 -1.22
CA ILE A 57 -15.96 2.64 -1.65
C ILE A 57 -15.93 2.51 -3.16
N THR A 58 -17.09 2.54 -3.84
CA THR A 58 -17.13 2.46 -5.31
C THR A 58 -16.52 3.68 -5.97
N ILE A 59 -16.84 4.90 -5.51
CA ILE A 59 -16.19 6.12 -6.02
C ILE A 59 -14.68 6.06 -5.79
N PHE A 60 -14.25 5.72 -4.57
CA PHE A 60 -12.84 5.64 -4.23
C PHE A 60 -12.12 4.60 -5.09
N ALA A 61 -12.73 3.43 -5.31
CA ALA A 61 -12.18 2.39 -6.18
C ALA A 61 -12.04 2.89 -7.63
N VAL A 62 -13.08 3.53 -8.19
CA VAL A 62 -13.03 4.08 -9.56
C VAL A 62 -11.93 5.13 -9.68
N LEU A 63 -11.83 6.07 -8.73
CA LEU A 63 -10.77 7.08 -8.70
C LEU A 63 -9.39 6.44 -8.57
N PHE A 64 -9.24 5.45 -7.69
CA PHE A 64 -7.98 4.74 -7.50
C PHE A 64 -7.56 4.02 -8.78
N PHE A 65 -8.47 3.30 -9.45
CA PHE A 65 -8.18 2.66 -10.74
C PHE A 65 -7.84 3.68 -11.83
N LEU A 66 -8.54 4.82 -11.87
CA LEU A 66 -8.23 5.91 -12.80
C LEU A 66 -6.83 6.47 -12.57
N VAL A 67 -6.46 6.71 -11.31
CA VAL A 67 -5.12 7.19 -10.95
C VAL A 67 -4.07 6.12 -11.24
N CYS A 68 -4.29 4.86 -10.86
CA CYS A 68 -3.35 3.77 -11.13
C CYS A 68 -3.15 3.55 -12.63
N SER A 69 -4.22 3.52 -13.43
CA SER A 69 -4.12 3.41 -14.88
C SER A 69 -3.38 4.60 -15.48
N GLY A 70 -3.68 5.82 -15.02
CA GLY A 70 -2.95 7.03 -15.37
C GLY A 70 -1.46 6.92 -15.06
N ILE A 71 -1.09 6.48 -13.86
CA ILE A 71 0.31 6.26 -13.46
C ILE A 71 0.96 5.21 -14.36
N ILE A 72 0.33 4.05 -14.56
CA ILE A 72 0.92 2.96 -15.36
C ILE A 72 1.13 3.38 -16.81
N MET A 73 0.24 4.16 -17.41
CA MET A 73 0.36 4.59 -18.81
C MET A 73 1.25 5.84 -18.98
N TYR A 74 1.17 6.79 -18.04
CA TYR A 74 1.85 8.08 -18.15
C TYR A 74 3.28 8.06 -17.60
N LEU A 75 3.48 7.40 -16.47
CA LEU A 75 4.76 7.40 -15.75
C LEU A 75 5.92 6.79 -16.56
N PRO A 76 5.80 5.64 -17.29
CA PRO A 76 6.93 5.11 -18.06
C PRO A 76 7.35 6.03 -19.21
N THR A 77 6.38 6.68 -19.88
CA THR A 77 6.65 7.62 -20.97
C THR A 77 7.44 8.82 -20.47
N HIS A 78 7.08 9.36 -19.31
CA HIS A 78 7.79 10.49 -18.69
C HIS A 78 9.14 10.10 -18.11
N LEU A 79 9.25 8.90 -17.52
CA LEU A 79 10.52 8.36 -17.04
C LEU A 79 11.54 8.20 -18.16
N GLY A 80 11.14 7.78 -19.36
CA GLY A 80 12.06 7.66 -20.50
C GLY A 80 12.71 9.00 -20.90
N VAL A 81 11.92 10.08 -20.97
CA VAL A 81 12.44 11.42 -21.27
C VAL A 81 13.33 11.96 -20.15
N MET A 82 12.93 11.75 -18.90
CA MET A 82 13.74 12.16 -17.74
C MET A 82 15.03 11.35 -17.65
N GLN A 83 14.99 10.05 -17.94
CA GLN A 83 16.17 9.19 -17.98
C GLN A 83 17.15 9.66 -19.06
N ASN A 84 16.68 9.96 -20.26
CA ASN A 84 17.55 10.39 -21.35
C ASN A 84 18.28 11.70 -21.01
N ARG A 85 17.58 12.64 -20.34
CA ARG A 85 18.18 13.87 -19.81
C ARG A 85 19.12 13.60 -18.63
N ALA A 86 18.73 12.73 -17.70
CA ALA A 86 19.57 12.36 -16.56
C ALA A 86 20.86 11.70 -17.02
N VAL A 87 20.82 10.83 -18.04
CA VAL A 87 22.00 10.22 -18.67
C VAL A 87 22.88 11.30 -19.30
N TYR A 88 22.31 12.30 -19.97
CA TYR A 88 23.09 13.42 -20.50
C TYR A 88 23.86 14.18 -19.39
N TYR A 89 23.22 14.41 -18.23
CA TYR A 89 23.86 15.12 -17.11
C TYR A 89 24.80 14.25 -16.28
N LEU A 90 24.49 12.96 -16.09
CA LEU A 90 25.31 12.01 -15.33
C LEU A 90 26.52 11.49 -16.12
N TRP A 91 26.30 11.17 -17.40
CA TRP A 91 27.34 10.60 -18.27
C TRP A 91 28.11 11.68 -19.02
N GLY A 92 27.57 12.90 -19.06
CA GLY A 92 28.28 14.12 -19.48
C GLY A 92 28.97 13.96 -20.82
N GLN A 93 28.25 14.21 -21.92
CA GLN A 93 28.78 14.24 -23.29
C GLN A 93 29.80 15.37 -23.55
N GLU A 94 30.56 15.78 -22.54
CA GLU A 94 31.76 16.61 -22.67
C GLU A 94 32.82 16.34 -21.59
N GLY A 95 32.48 15.64 -20.50
CA GLY A 95 33.38 15.46 -19.36
C GLY A 95 34.18 14.16 -19.42
N GLY A 96 33.50 13.02 -19.62
CA GLY A 96 34.11 11.70 -19.45
C GLY A 96 35.20 11.40 -20.47
N GLU A 97 34.93 11.62 -21.75
CA GLU A 97 35.90 11.39 -22.82
C GLU A 97 37.06 12.40 -22.78
N ARG A 98 36.80 13.70 -22.56
CA ARG A 98 37.89 14.69 -22.42
C ARG A 98 38.73 14.48 -21.17
N LEU A 99 38.14 14.09 -20.03
CA LEU A 99 38.88 13.76 -18.81
C LEU A 99 39.66 12.45 -18.95
N LEU A 100 39.11 11.44 -19.64
CA LEU A 100 39.82 10.19 -19.92
C LEU A 100 40.98 10.42 -20.90
N TRP A 101 40.78 11.21 -21.96
CA TRP A 101 41.85 11.59 -22.88
C TRP A 101 42.87 12.55 -22.25
N GLN A 102 42.45 13.46 -21.36
CA GLN A 102 43.37 14.26 -20.55
C GLN A 102 44.16 13.37 -19.58
N TRP A 103 43.54 12.40 -18.91
CA TRP A 103 44.25 11.51 -17.98
C TRP A 103 45.18 10.54 -18.71
N LEU A 104 44.77 10.03 -19.87
CA LEU A 104 45.58 9.19 -20.75
C LEU A 104 46.65 9.99 -21.53
N GLY A 105 46.53 11.32 -21.63
CA GLY A 105 47.32 12.16 -22.53
C GLY A 105 48.07 13.35 -21.92
N LEU A 106 47.92 13.67 -20.62
CA LEU A 106 48.63 14.81 -19.98
C LEU A 106 49.85 14.44 -19.13
N THR A 107 50.17 13.17 -18.90
CA THR A 107 51.40 12.83 -18.15
C THR A 107 52.61 12.62 -19.07
N THR A 108 52.39 12.41 -20.37
CA THR A 108 53.42 12.13 -21.37
C THR A 108 54.24 13.34 -21.79
N GLY A 109 53.80 14.56 -21.47
CA GLY A 109 54.51 15.81 -21.79
C GLY A 109 55.39 16.37 -20.68
N LEU A 110 55.28 15.90 -19.43
CA LEU A 110 55.97 16.51 -18.27
C LEU A 110 57.40 15.95 -18.05
N HIS A 111 57.85 14.96 -18.82
CA HIS A 111 59.13 14.26 -18.60
C HIS A 111 60.10 14.35 -19.80
N LYS A 112 59.90 15.25 -20.78
CA LYS A 112 60.78 15.32 -21.96
C LYS A 112 61.58 16.62 -22.14
N GLU A 113 61.47 17.60 -21.26
CA GLU A 113 62.14 18.91 -21.42
C GLU A 113 62.85 19.41 -20.13
N LEU A 114 63.37 18.50 -19.30
CA LEU A 114 64.42 18.77 -18.29
C LEU A 114 65.54 17.74 -18.48
#